data_AF-A0A918ZS58-F1
#
_entry.id   AF-A0A918ZS58-F1
#
_cell.length_a   1.000
_cell.length_b   1.000
_cell.length_c   1.000
_cell.angle_alpha   90.00
_cell.angle_beta   90.00
_cell.angle_gamma   90.00
#
_symmetry.space_group_name_H-M   'P 1'
#
loop_
_entity.id
_entity.type
_entity.pdbx_description
1 polymer ?
#
loop_
_entity_poly.entity_id
_entity_poly.type
_entity_poly.pdbx_seq_one_letter_code
_entity_poly.pdbx_strand_id
1 'polypeptide(L)'
;MPSVRRGTVGGTLEQPYFFLSYARRDDRAAYVGRFYDDLLEALAMPVTGSARQPAFRDVKNIMLGDQWLLELSRAVGSCRAMVALYSPAYFRSEYCGKEWTHFAARVERYHQLTSVQPRALVPVIWEPVPQSRMPLEVRAIQYTEAGLGEKYLRHGLLHLMQSDPGGPAYQHVVAELAERVRRAAEPFNLPVDRPPAFDLSKVRGCFPLAEARKLTGHVRIFVAAGTESKLPVGRSHTTYYGEGPCKWTPYSPPRDPTVVERAAQVLSLEGHTASAEAVNRELNSKLERARHLNQVCVLLVDAWSARDERYRGPLVSYDKTHHPTTAVLVPCNENDMESGTHNAALWDAVRDVFPRNWLRRNDPRDPVFWAPVDQHEFDEMLARAVAVTQNRIAVSGHVRRLPPGAPPGAMPRL
;
A
#
# COMPACT_ATOMS: atom_id res chain seq x y z
N MET A 1 27.07 -4.23 -55.55
CA MET A 1 26.72 -3.26 -54.49
C MET A 1 25.21 -3.20 -54.36
N PRO A 2 24.56 -3.99 -53.48
CA PRO A 2 23.18 -3.77 -53.12
C PRO A 2 23.10 -3.02 -51.79
N SER A 3 22.24 -2.00 -51.81
CA SER A 3 21.94 -1.05 -50.74
C SER A 3 21.39 -1.72 -49.48
N VAL A 4 22.02 -1.42 -48.33
CA VAL A 4 21.52 -1.73 -46.99
C VAL A 4 20.28 -0.87 -46.74
N ARG A 5 19.10 -1.51 -46.71
CA ARG A 5 17.86 -0.90 -46.20
C ARG A 5 18.04 -0.66 -44.70
N ARG A 6 17.99 0.61 -44.28
CA ARG A 6 17.85 1.01 -42.87
C ARG A 6 16.57 0.38 -42.33
N GLY A 7 16.71 -0.54 -41.38
CA GLY A 7 15.62 -1.19 -40.69
C GLY A 7 14.75 -0.17 -39.96
N THR A 8 13.46 -0.22 -40.25
CA THR A 8 12.39 0.54 -39.62
C THR A 8 12.38 0.26 -38.11
N VAL A 9 12.52 1.31 -37.31
CA VAL A 9 12.55 1.28 -35.85
C VAL A 9 11.17 0.85 -35.32
N GLY A 10 11.08 -0.38 -34.83
CA GLY A 10 9.88 -0.92 -34.19
C GLY A 10 9.68 -0.39 -32.78
N GLY A 11 9.21 0.84 -32.66
CA GLY A 11 8.51 1.30 -31.45
C GLY A 11 7.01 1.17 -31.68
N THR A 12 6.38 0.08 -31.22
CA THR A 12 4.93 -0.03 -31.29
C THR A 12 4.28 0.99 -30.35
N LEU A 13 3.16 1.57 -30.77
CA LEU A 13 2.29 2.55 -30.06
C LEU A 13 1.73 2.05 -28.71
N GLU A 14 2.27 0.97 -28.13
CA GLU A 14 1.76 0.29 -26.94
C GLU A 14 2.72 0.30 -25.73
N GLN A 15 3.94 0.83 -25.86
CA GLN A 15 4.91 0.87 -24.74
C GLN A 15 4.93 2.27 -24.09
N PRO A 16 4.79 2.37 -22.76
CA PRO A 16 4.95 3.65 -22.07
C PRO A 16 6.33 4.24 -22.34
N TYR A 17 6.37 5.50 -22.78
CA TYR A 17 7.63 6.19 -23.06
C TYR A 17 8.52 6.24 -21.81
N PHE A 18 7.90 6.49 -20.67
CA PHE A 18 8.52 6.30 -19.37
C PHE A 18 7.50 5.81 -18.33
N PHE A 19 8.00 5.29 -17.23
CA PHE A 19 7.24 4.99 -16.02
C PHE A 19 7.72 5.91 -14.88
N LEU A 20 6.80 6.68 -14.29
CA LEU A 20 7.03 7.50 -13.10
C LEU A 20 6.81 6.67 -11.83
N SER A 21 7.91 6.27 -11.20
CA SER A 21 7.93 5.58 -9.91
C SER A 21 7.98 6.62 -8.79
N TYR A 22 6.98 6.63 -7.90
CA TYR A 22 6.89 7.57 -6.77
C TYR A 22 6.10 6.96 -5.60
N ALA A 23 6.36 7.45 -4.37
CA ALA A 23 5.56 7.03 -3.23
C ALA A 23 4.22 7.75 -3.21
N ARG A 24 3.12 7.03 -2.97
CA ARG A 24 1.76 7.62 -2.88
C ARG A 24 1.66 8.78 -1.89
N ARG A 25 2.48 8.77 -0.83
CA ARG A 25 2.53 9.83 0.20
C ARG A 25 3.06 11.16 -0.32
N ASP A 26 3.71 11.17 -1.48
CA ASP A 26 4.35 12.33 -2.07
C ASP A 26 3.39 13.09 -3.01
N ASP A 27 2.31 12.46 -3.49
CA ASP A 27 1.24 13.13 -4.27
C ASP A 27 0.25 13.89 -3.38
N ARG A 28 0.74 14.52 -2.31
CA ARG A 28 -0.05 15.47 -1.53
C ARG A 28 -0.34 16.69 -2.41
N ALA A 29 -1.56 17.20 -2.33
CA ALA A 29 -1.97 18.43 -3.01
C ALA A 29 -1.69 18.47 -4.54
N ALA A 30 -1.60 17.31 -5.21
CA ALA A 30 -1.46 17.19 -6.67
C ALA A 30 -0.10 17.51 -7.29
N TYR A 31 0.95 17.68 -6.49
CA TYR A 31 2.25 18.07 -7.05
C TYR A 31 2.84 17.02 -7.99
N VAL A 32 2.67 15.72 -7.70
CA VAL A 32 3.22 14.67 -8.60
C VAL A 32 2.45 14.65 -9.92
N GLY A 33 1.13 14.80 -9.88
CA GLY A 33 0.31 14.93 -11.09
C GLY A 33 0.71 16.13 -11.95
N ARG A 34 0.90 17.30 -11.33
CA ARG A 34 1.39 18.49 -12.02
C ARG A 34 2.76 18.26 -12.66
N PHE A 35 3.72 17.74 -11.90
CA PHE A 35 5.05 17.43 -12.45
C PHE A 35 4.99 16.46 -13.62
N TYR A 36 4.12 15.44 -13.55
CA TYR A 36 3.92 14.50 -14.65
C TYR A 36 3.41 15.20 -15.91
N ASP A 37 2.39 16.06 -15.77
CA ASP A 37 1.83 16.81 -16.89
C ASP A 37 2.87 17.81 -17.47
N ASP A 38 3.59 18.54 -16.62
CA ASP A 38 4.65 19.47 -17.04
C ASP A 38 5.82 18.74 -17.76
N LEU A 39 6.16 17.52 -17.30
CA LEU A 39 7.18 16.69 -17.95
C LEU A 39 6.72 16.17 -19.31
N LEU A 40 5.44 15.79 -19.45
CA LEU A 40 4.86 15.41 -20.74
C LEU A 40 4.84 16.57 -21.73
N GLU A 41 4.49 17.77 -21.26
CA GLU A 41 4.53 19.00 -22.05
C GLU A 41 5.96 19.31 -22.50
N ALA A 42 6.94 19.24 -21.61
CA ALA A 42 8.34 19.46 -21.94
C ALA A 42 8.92 18.41 -22.90
N LEU A 43 8.41 17.17 -22.88
CA LEU A 43 8.73 16.13 -23.86
C LEU A 43 8.02 16.34 -25.21
N ALA A 44 7.13 17.32 -25.33
CA ALA A 44 6.24 17.55 -26.47
C ALA A 44 5.42 16.29 -26.85
N MET A 45 5.06 15.47 -25.86
CA MET A 45 4.34 14.23 -26.09
C MET A 45 2.83 14.46 -26.05
N PRO A 46 2.06 13.97 -27.05
CA PRO A 46 0.61 14.06 -27.00
C PRO A 46 0.09 13.26 -25.80
N VAL A 47 -0.78 13.87 -24.99
CA VAL A 47 -1.52 13.19 -23.92
C VAL A 47 -2.63 12.35 -24.55
N THR A 48 -2.28 11.32 -25.32
CA THR A 48 -3.24 10.40 -25.95
C THR A 48 -3.14 9.00 -25.34
N GLY A 49 -4.30 8.39 -25.11
CA GLY A 49 -4.48 7.16 -24.34
C GLY A 49 -3.69 5.96 -24.87
N SER A 50 -3.27 5.11 -23.92
CA SER A 50 -2.34 3.95 -23.96
C SER A 50 -0.90 4.24 -23.50
N ALA A 51 -0.34 5.42 -23.81
CA ALA A 51 1.02 5.80 -23.38
C ALA A 51 1.08 6.45 -21.99
N ARG A 52 -0.07 6.81 -21.42
CA ARG A 52 -0.18 7.37 -20.07
C ARG A 52 0.00 6.25 -19.05
N GLN A 53 0.95 6.40 -18.13
CA GLN A 53 0.93 5.60 -16.92
C GLN A 53 -0.42 5.85 -16.24
N PRO A 54 -1.09 4.83 -15.67
CA PRO A 54 -2.24 5.08 -14.82
C PRO A 54 -1.81 6.02 -13.69
N ALA A 55 -2.21 7.30 -13.76
CA ALA A 55 -1.98 8.19 -12.63
C ALA A 55 -2.73 7.57 -11.45
N PHE A 56 -2.13 7.54 -10.25
CA PHE A 56 -2.85 7.08 -9.04
C PHE A 56 -4.19 7.82 -8.83
N ARG A 57 -4.35 8.98 -9.50
CA ARG A 57 -5.56 9.79 -9.60
C ARG A 57 -6.55 9.37 -10.69
N ASP A 58 -6.11 8.91 -11.87
CA ASP A 58 -6.99 8.54 -12.99
C ASP A 58 -7.73 7.22 -12.72
N VAL A 59 -7.22 6.40 -11.80
CA VAL A 59 -7.89 5.18 -11.31
C VAL A 59 -8.98 5.49 -10.27
N LYS A 60 -9.41 6.76 -10.16
CA LYS A 60 -10.47 7.17 -9.21
C LYS A 60 -11.82 6.50 -9.47
N ASN A 61 -12.08 5.90 -10.64
CA ASN A 61 -13.45 5.54 -11.00
C ASN A 61 -13.76 4.08 -11.36
N ILE A 62 -12.86 3.17 -11.79
CA ILE A 62 -13.35 1.92 -12.44
C ILE A 62 -12.51 0.63 -12.23
N MET A 63 -11.26 0.66 -11.78
CA MET A 63 -10.42 -0.57 -11.80
C MET A 63 -10.47 -1.33 -10.47
N LEU A 64 -10.87 -2.61 -10.51
CA LEU A 64 -10.73 -3.57 -9.40
C LEU A 64 -9.25 -3.74 -9.03
N GLY A 65 -8.95 -4.10 -7.78
CA GLY A 65 -7.58 -4.16 -7.25
C GLY A 65 -6.61 -5.03 -8.07
N ASP A 66 -7.10 -6.14 -8.61
CA ASP A 66 -6.32 -7.05 -9.46
C ASP A 66 -5.97 -6.43 -10.83
N GLN A 67 -6.90 -5.65 -11.37
CA GLN A 67 -6.69 -4.94 -12.63
C GLN A 67 -5.64 -3.83 -12.47
N TRP A 68 -5.57 -3.18 -11.31
CA TRP A 68 -4.52 -2.19 -11.02
C TRP A 68 -3.11 -2.82 -10.95
N LEU A 69 -2.95 -3.96 -10.26
CA LEU A 69 -1.67 -4.66 -10.20
C LEU A 69 -1.22 -5.18 -11.57
N LEU A 70 -2.19 -5.62 -12.38
CA LEU A 70 -1.96 -6.03 -13.75
C LEU A 70 -1.48 -4.88 -14.63
N GLU A 71 -2.13 -3.72 -14.55
CA GLU A 71 -1.72 -2.50 -15.27
C GLU A 71 -0.36 -1.97 -14.80
N LEU A 72 -0.08 -2.02 -13.50
CA LEU A 72 1.22 -1.63 -12.96
C LEU A 72 2.33 -2.56 -13.45
N SER A 73 2.07 -3.88 -13.47
CA SER A 73 2.99 -4.88 -14.01
C SER A 73 3.22 -4.68 -15.52
N ARG A 74 2.16 -4.38 -16.29
CA ARG A 74 2.31 -4.02 -17.72
C ARG A 74 3.17 -2.78 -17.89
N ALA A 75 2.90 -1.72 -17.13
CA ALA A 75 3.59 -0.44 -17.27
C ALA A 75 5.09 -0.56 -16.95
N VAL A 76 5.46 -1.12 -15.80
CA VAL A 76 6.87 -1.27 -15.41
C VAL A 76 7.61 -2.33 -16.21
N GLY A 77 6.91 -3.36 -16.69
CA GLY A 77 7.48 -4.44 -17.49
C GLY A 77 7.72 -4.05 -18.96
N SER A 78 7.08 -2.99 -19.45
CA SER A 78 7.18 -2.56 -20.86
C SER A 78 7.67 -1.14 -21.10
N CYS A 79 7.80 -0.30 -20.06
CA CYS A 79 8.27 1.07 -20.23
C CYS A 79 9.72 1.14 -20.76
N ARG A 80 10.05 2.21 -21.49
CA ARG A 80 11.38 2.42 -22.09
C ARG A 80 12.37 3.07 -21.13
N ALA A 81 11.88 3.99 -20.29
CA ALA A 81 12.65 4.62 -19.22
C ALA A 81 11.88 4.58 -17.90
N MET A 82 12.59 4.69 -16.78
CA MET A 82 12.00 4.85 -15.45
C MET A 82 12.44 6.18 -14.84
N VAL A 83 11.47 7.01 -14.47
CA VAL A 83 11.68 8.26 -13.72
C VAL A 83 11.35 7.98 -12.26
N ALA A 84 12.32 8.10 -11.36
CA ALA A 84 12.17 7.75 -9.96
C ALA A 84 12.21 8.99 -9.06
N LEU A 85 11.08 9.32 -8.41
CA LEU A 85 10.98 10.47 -7.50
C LEU A 85 11.56 10.12 -6.12
N TYR A 86 12.83 10.44 -5.91
CA TYR A 86 13.53 10.20 -4.66
C TYR A 86 13.03 11.13 -3.57
N SER A 87 12.47 10.52 -2.53
CA SER A 87 12.03 11.16 -1.30
C SER A 87 12.28 10.20 -0.13
N PRO A 88 12.21 10.67 1.12
CA PRO A 88 12.21 9.76 2.27
C PRO A 88 11.06 8.75 2.26
N ALA A 89 9.93 9.05 1.62
CA ALA A 89 8.81 8.11 1.50
C ALA A 89 9.06 7.07 0.40
N TYR A 90 9.69 7.46 -0.71
CA TYR A 90 10.08 6.59 -1.82
C TYR A 90 10.92 5.40 -1.37
N PHE A 91 12.01 5.68 -0.63
CA PHE A 91 12.91 4.63 -0.14
C PHE A 91 12.33 3.77 0.99
N ARG A 92 11.14 4.09 1.49
CA ARG A 92 10.38 3.26 2.45
C ARG A 92 9.22 2.50 1.79
N SER A 93 9.00 2.71 0.50
CA SER A 93 7.91 2.07 -0.23
C SER A 93 8.35 0.72 -0.78
N GLU A 94 7.71 -0.36 -0.31
CA GLU A 94 7.95 -1.72 -0.82
C GLU A 94 7.70 -1.79 -2.33
N TYR A 95 6.57 -1.26 -2.80
CA TYR A 95 6.22 -1.26 -4.23
C TYR A 95 7.25 -0.50 -5.08
N CYS A 96 7.72 0.67 -4.62
CA CYS A 96 8.78 1.39 -5.34
C CYS A 96 10.08 0.58 -5.38
N GLY A 97 10.40 -0.15 -4.31
CA GLY A 97 11.52 -1.09 -4.28
C GLY A 97 11.35 -2.24 -5.28
N LYS A 98 10.15 -2.81 -5.42
CA LYS A 98 9.84 -3.85 -6.41
C LYS A 98 9.96 -3.33 -7.84
N GLU A 99 9.37 -2.16 -8.12
CA GLU A 99 9.45 -1.48 -9.42
C GLU A 99 10.90 -1.23 -9.82
N TRP A 100 11.68 -0.64 -8.90
CA TRP A 100 13.10 -0.35 -9.13
C TRP A 100 13.89 -1.62 -9.40
N THR A 101 13.69 -2.67 -8.59
CA THR A 101 14.43 -3.94 -8.72
C THR A 101 14.15 -4.61 -10.05
N HIS A 102 12.87 -4.66 -10.44
CA HIS A 102 12.49 -5.24 -11.71
C HIS A 102 13.05 -4.45 -12.89
N PHE A 103 12.92 -3.11 -12.87
CA PHE A 103 13.42 -2.27 -13.94
C PHE A 103 14.96 -2.35 -14.05
N ALA A 104 15.68 -2.35 -12.93
CA ALA A 104 17.12 -2.56 -12.91
C ALA A 104 17.51 -3.93 -13.51
N ALA A 105 16.75 -5.00 -13.24
CA ALA A 105 16.98 -6.30 -13.85
C ALA A 105 16.70 -6.32 -15.38
N ARG A 106 15.77 -5.50 -15.88
CA ARG A 106 15.56 -5.30 -17.33
C ARG A 106 16.77 -4.61 -17.98
N VAL A 107 17.29 -3.57 -17.33
CA VAL A 107 18.50 -2.84 -17.76
C VAL A 107 19.71 -3.77 -17.77
N GLU A 108 19.90 -4.56 -16.71
CA GLU A 108 21.00 -5.52 -16.60
C GLU A 108 20.93 -6.62 -17.68
N ARG A 109 19.74 -7.18 -17.95
CA ARG A 109 19.57 -8.14 -19.05
C ARG A 109 19.92 -7.53 -20.41
N TYR A 110 19.53 -6.28 -20.66
CA TYR A 110 19.92 -5.58 -21.88
C TYR A 110 21.45 -5.44 -21.97
N HIS A 111 22.11 -5.09 -20.87
CA HIS A 111 23.56 -4.99 -20.80
C HIS A 111 24.24 -6.32 -21.11
N GLN A 112 23.76 -7.43 -20.53
CA GLN A 112 24.29 -8.76 -20.78
C GLN A 112 24.15 -9.19 -22.26
N LEU A 113 23.05 -8.80 -22.92
CA LEU A 113 22.79 -9.14 -24.32
C LEU A 113 23.58 -8.27 -25.32
N THR A 114 23.87 -7.02 -24.98
CA THR A 114 24.40 -6.03 -25.93
C THR A 114 25.77 -5.48 -25.57
N SER A 115 26.28 -5.77 -24.37
CA SER A 115 27.46 -5.16 -23.75
C SER A 115 27.38 -3.62 -23.60
N VAL A 116 26.20 -3.01 -23.81
CA VAL A 116 25.96 -1.57 -23.63
C VAL A 116 25.24 -1.35 -22.31
N GLN A 117 25.72 -0.44 -21.46
CA GLN A 117 25.05 -0.09 -20.21
C GLN A 117 24.03 1.03 -20.46
N PRO A 118 22.71 0.75 -20.49
CA PRO A 118 21.73 1.78 -20.78
C PRO A 118 21.51 2.66 -19.54
N ARG A 119 21.51 3.99 -19.73
CA ARG A 119 21.14 4.96 -18.68
C ARG A 119 19.62 5.18 -18.67
N ALA A 120 18.85 4.09 -18.57
CA ALA A 120 17.41 4.13 -18.71
C ALA A 120 16.66 4.48 -17.40
N LEU A 121 17.38 4.61 -16.28
CA LEU A 121 16.85 5.01 -14.98
C LEU A 121 17.22 6.46 -14.69
N VAL A 122 16.22 7.33 -14.56
CA VAL A 122 16.36 8.77 -14.35
C VAL A 122 15.94 9.12 -12.91
N PRO A 123 16.90 9.32 -11.98
CA PRO A 123 16.58 9.74 -10.63
C PRO A 123 16.21 11.23 -10.57
N VAL A 124 15.16 11.56 -9.82
CA VAL A 124 14.71 12.93 -9.56
C VAL A 124 14.68 13.16 -8.05
N ILE A 125 15.39 14.16 -7.55
CA ILE A 125 15.34 14.56 -6.14
C ILE A 125 14.01 15.28 -5.92
N TRP A 126 12.99 14.53 -5.52
CA TRP A 126 11.69 15.08 -5.17
C TRP A 126 11.77 15.84 -3.85
N GLU A 127 12.37 15.19 -2.85
CA GLU A 127 12.79 15.77 -1.58
C GLU A 127 14.22 15.32 -1.26
N PRO A 128 15.04 16.13 -0.58
CA PRO A 128 16.41 15.74 -0.23
C PRO A 128 16.45 14.46 0.61
N VAL A 129 17.25 13.48 0.18
CA VAL A 129 17.47 12.22 0.90
C VAL A 129 18.97 12.07 1.21
N PRO A 130 19.36 11.86 2.48
CA PRO A 130 20.74 11.54 2.82
C PRO A 130 21.17 10.22 2.15
N GLN A 131 22.38 10.17 1.58
CA GLN A 131 22.90 8.96 0.92
C GLN A 131 22.89 7.72 1.83
N SER A 132 23.07 7.90 3.15
CA SER A 132 23.01 6.82 4.14
C SER A 132 21.65 6.13 4.25
N ARG A 133 20.58 6.77 3.75
CA ARG A 133 19.22 6.22 3.70
C ARG A 133 18.87 5.59 2.35
N MET A 134 19.78 5.62 1.38
CA MET A 134 19.59 5.00 0.07
C MET A 134 20.16 3.57 0.08
N PRO A 135 19.47 2.59 -0.54
CA PRO A 135 20.03 1.26 -0.77
C PRO A 135 21.34 1.31 -1.56
N LEU A 136 22.25 0.36 -1.33
CA LEU A 136 23.57 0.34 -1.99
C LEU A 136 23.44 0.28 -3.52
N GLU A 137 22.49 -0.50 -4.01
CA GLU A 137 22.17 -0.68 -5.42
C GLU A 137 21.71 0.64 -6.06
N VAL A 138 20.99 1.47 -5.31
CA VAL A 138 20.56 2.79 -5.77
C VAL A 138 21.70 3.80 -5.72
N ARG A 139 22.55 3.74 -4.69
CA ARG A 139 23.69 4.67 -4.55
C ARG A 139 24.69 4.55 -5.69
N ALA A 140 24.83 3.37 -6.28
CA ALA A 140 25.65 3.14 -7.46
C ALA A 140 25.12 3.89 -8.70
N ILE A 141 23.81 4.19 -8.72
CA ILE A 141 23.14 4.94 -9.78
C ILE A 141 22.96 6.40 -9.33
N GLN A 142 24.06 7.07 -8.99
CA GLN A 142 24.06 8.52 -8.79
C GLN A 142 24.56 9.22 -10.05
N TYR A 143 23.62 9.60 -10.92
CA TYR A 143 23.90 10.52 -12.01
C TYR A 143 23.95 11.96 -11.47
N THR A 144 25.01 12.29 -10.73
CA THR A 144 25.36 13.68 -10.41
C THR A 144 25.87 14.34 -11.68
N GLU A 145 24.95 14.77 -12.55
CA GLU A 145 25.30 15.59 -13.70
C GLU A 145 25.00 17.06 -13.40
N ALA A 146 26.04 17.89 -13.54
CA ALA A 146 25.98 19.34 -13.47
C ALA A 146 24.94 19.88 -14.46
N GLY A 147 24.10 20.82 -14.02
CA GLY A 147 23.12 21.49 -14.91
C GLY A 147 21.74 21.76 -14.29
N LEU A 148 21.34 21.03 -13.23
CA LEU A 148 20.00 21.19 -12.62
C LEU A 148 19.88 22.33 -11.60
N GLY A 149 20.98 23.04 -11.31
CA GLY A 149 21.01 24.19 -10.40
C GLY A 149 21.09 23.83 -8.91
N GLU A 150 21.75 24.70 -8.13
CA GLU A 150 22.02 24.45 -6.71
C GLU A 150 20.75 24.39 -5.85
N LYS A 151 19.74 25.21 -6.16
CA LYS A 151 18.48 25.26 -5.40
C LYS A 151 17.75 23.92 -5.45
N TYR A 152 17.72 23.27 -6.62
CA TYR A 152 17.14 21.95 -6.79
C TYR A 152 17.91 20.89 -6.00
N LEU A 153 19.24 20.86 -6.11
CA LEU A 153 20.07 19.88 -5.40
C LEU A 153 19.94 20.01 -3.88
N ARG A 154 19.77 21.25 -3.39
CA ARG A 154 19.64 21.53 -1.95
C ARG A 154 18.25 21.23 -1.39
N HIS A 155 17.19 21.58 -2.13
CA HIS A 155 15.83 21.59 -1.58
C HIS A 155 14.86 20.59 -2.24
N GLY A 156 15.24 19.98 -3.37
CA GLY A 156 14.40 19.08 -4.15
C GLY A 156 13.36 19.80 -5.00
N LEU A 157 12.75 19.05 -5.92
CA LEU A 157 11.78 19.56 -6.88
C LEU A 157 10.49 20.04 -6.21
N LEU A 158 10.01 19.31 -5.20
CA LEU A 158 8.78 19.64 -4.48
C LEU A 158 8.87 21.04 -3.85
N HIS A 159 10.03 21.39 -3.29
CA HIS A 159 10.22 22.72 -2.70
C HIS A 159 10.19 23.83 -3.75
N LEU A 160 10.80 23.61 -4.92
CA LEU A 160 10.73 24.58 -6.03
C LEU A 160 9.28 24.78 -6.47
N MET A 161 8.53 23.68 -6.64
CA MET A 161 7.11 23.72 -6.99
C MET A 161 6.26 24.43 -5.93
N GLN A 162 6.56 24.26 -4.64
CA GLN A 162 5.82 24.91 -3.55
C GLN A 162 6.14 26.39 -3.42
N SER A 163 7.37 26.78 -3.71
CA SER A 163 7.84 28.16 -3.55
C SER A 163 7.44 29.04 -4.72
N ASP A 164 7.61 28.53 -5.94
CA ASP A 164 7.26 29.22 -7.18
C ASP A 164 6.94 28.18 -8.29
N PRO A 165 5.68 27.71 -8.37
CA PRO A 165 5.27 26.63 -9.27
C PRO A 165 5.52 26.90 -10.77
N GLY A 166 5.66 28.17 -11.17
CA GLY A 166 5.95 28.58 -12.55
C GLY A 166 7.32 29.23 -12.70
N GLY A 167 8.15 29.16 -11.66
CA GLY A 167 9.41 29.88 -11.61
C GLY A 167 10.46 29.34 -12.58
N PRO A 168 11.42 30.17 -13.00
CA PRO A 168 12.47 29.78 -13.95
C PRO A 168 13.32 28.62 -13.43
N ALA A 169 13.52 28.51 -12.11
CA ALA A 169 14.27 27.41 -11.51
C ALA A 169 13.55 26.05 -11.64
N TYR A 170 12.22 26.03 -11.50
CA TYR A 170 11.43 24.82 -11.69
C TYR A 170 11.38 24.43 -13.16
N GLN A 171 11.03 25.37 -14.05
CA GLN A 171 10.94 25.14 -15.49
C GLN A 171 12.26 24.64 -16.08
N HIS A 172 13.39 25.21 -15.66
CA HIS A 172 14.71 24.75 -16.07
C HIS A 172 14.97 23.28 -15.70
N VAL A 173 14.60 22.89 -14.48
CA VAL A 173 14.75 21.49 -14.03
C VAL A 173 13.85 20.55 -14.83
N VAL A 174 12.59 20.93 -15.09
CA VAL A 174 11.68 20.11 -15.90
C VAL A 174 12.20 19.90 -17.32
N ALA A 175 12.69 20.96 -17.97
CA ALA A 175 13.26 20.88 -19.32
C ALA A 175 14.49 19.94 -19.38
N GLU A 176 15.39 20.06 -18.41
CA GLU A 176 16.56 19.18 -18.30
C GLU A 176 16.16 17.71 -18.01
N LEU A 177 15.14 17.50 -17.17
CA LEU A 177 14.60 16.15 -16.92
C LEU A 177 13.96 15.55 -18.18
N ALA A 178 13.24 16.35 -18.97
CA ALA A 178 12.65 15.89 -20.24
C ALA A 178 13.73 15.39 -21.20
N GLU A 179 14.82 16.15 -21.39
CA GLU A 179 15.94 15.74 -22.25
C GLU A 179 16.62 14.46 -21.73
N ARG A 180 16.73 14.29 -20.41
CA ARG A 180 17.27 13.06 -19.81
C ARG A 180 16.36 11.86 -20.06
N VAL A 181 15.05 12.04 -19.91
CA VAL A 181 14.07 10.98 -20.21
C VAL A 181 14.13 10.60 -21.69
N ARG A 182 14.29 11.56 -22.59
CA ARG A 182 14.48 11.32 -24.03
C ARG A 182 15.71 10.46 -24.30
N ARG A 183 16.86 10.82 -23.73
CA ARG A 183 18.12 10.05 -23.84
C ARG A 183 18.03 8.66 -23.20
N ALA A 184 17.20 8.50 -22.17
CA ALA A 184 16.95 7.24 -21.50
C ALA A 184 16.02 6.31 -22.30
N ALA A 185 15.00 6.87 -22.96
CA ALA A 185 13.95 6.10 -23.62
C ALA A 185 14.26 5.77 -25.09
N GLU A 186 14.92 6.66 -25.83
CA GLU A 186 15.08 6.54 -27.28
C GLU A 186 16.08 5.48 -27.76
N PRO A 187 17.31 5.41 -27.22
CA PRO A 187 18.36 4.61 -27.83
C PRO A 187 18.26 3.11 -27.53
N PHE A 188 17.51 2.72 -26.49
CA PHE A 188 17.56 1.38 -25.92
C PHE A 188 16.23 0.66 -26.08
N ASN A 189 16.27 -0.51 -26.74
CA ASN A 189 15.15 -1.44 -26.80
C ASN A 189 15.26 -2.42 -25.64
N LEU A 190 14.88 -1.99 -24.43
CA LEU A 190 14.91 -2.83 -23.24
C LEU A 190 14.01 -4.07 -23.42
N PRO A 191 14.39 -5.24 -22.86
CA PRO A 191 13.52 -6.41 -22.80
C PRO A 191 12.16 -6.05 -22.19
N VAL A 192 11.09 -6.61 -22.75
CA VAL A 192 9.72 -6.37 -22.30
C VAL A 192 9.21 -7.62 -21.60
N ASP A 193 8.74 -7.46 -20.36
CA ASP A 193 8.07 -8.51 -19.61
C ASP A 193 6.59 -8.14 -19.46
N ARG A 194 5.68 -9.04 -19.84
CA ARG A 194 4.24 -8.81 -19.79
C ARG A 194 3.56 -9.84 -18.90
N PRO A 195 2.46 -9.49 -18.21
CA PRO A 195 1.58 -10.49 -17.61
C PRO A 195 1.02 -11.47 -18.66
N PRO A 196 0.68 -12.71 -18.27
CA PRO A 196 0.74 -13.26 -16.91
C PRO A 196 2.13 -13.78 -16.50
N ALA A 197 3.09 -13.83 -17.43
CA ALA A 197 4.44 -14.33 -17.16
C ALA A 197 5.22 -13.44 -16.17
N PHE A 198 4.90 -12.14 -16.16
CA PHE A 198 5.40 -11.19 -15.18
C PHE A 198 4.29 -10.72 -14.25
N ASP A 199 4.58 -10.77 -12.95
CA ASP A 199 3.76 -10.25 -11.87
C ASP A 199 4.65 -9.50 -10.89
N LEU A 200 4.45 -8.18 -10.80
CA LEU A 200 5.24 -7.31 -9.93
C LEU A 200 5.10 -7.69 -8.45
N SER A 201 3.96 -8.26 -8.02
CA SER A 201 3.73 -8.59 -6.61
C SER A 201 4.73 -9.62 -6.08
N LYS A 202 5.22 -10.50 -6.96
CA LYS A 202 6.18 -11.59 -6.67
C LYS A 202 7.63 -11.14 -6.67
N VAL A 203 7.92 -9.92 -7.12
CA VAL A 203 9.29 -9.38 -7.12
C VAL A 203 9.71 -9.06 -5.69
N ARG A 204 10.92 -9.47 -5.31
CA ARG A 204 11.55 -9.02 -4.06
C ARG A 204 12.24 -7.67 -4.30
N GLY A 205 11.83 -6.62 -3.60
CA GLY A 205 12.42 -5.29 -3.72
C GLY A 205 13.78 -5.15 -3.02
N CYS A 206 14.65 -4.29 -3.55
CA CYS A 206 15.98 -3.98 -3.01
C CYS A 206 15.98 -2.85 -1.96
N PHE A 207 14.86 -2.15 -1.79
CA PHE A 207 14.78 -1.11 -0.77
C PHE A 207 14.79 -1.76 0.61
N PRO A 208 15.53 -1.20 1.59
CA PRO A 208 15.52 -1.75 2.93
C PRO A 208 14.10 -1.65 3.46
N LEU A 209 13.43 -2.80 3.53
CA LEU A 209 12.37 -3.00 4.50
C LEU A 209 13.07 -2.79 5.84
N ALA A 210 13.00 -1.57 6.38
CA ALA A 210 13.72 -1.15 7.59
C ALA A 210 13.80 -2.33 8.56
N GLU A 211 14.99 -2.94 8.67
CA GLU A 211 15.24 -4.32 9.15
C GLU A 211 13.94 -4.95 9.59
N ALA A 212 13.19 -5.55 8.64
CA ALA A 212 11.81 -5.98 8.79
C ALA A 212 11.51 -6.13 10.26
N ARG A 213 10.94 -5.05 10.85
CA ARG A 213 10.62 -5.05 12.28
C ARG A 213 9.98 -6.40 12.46
N LYS A 214 10.55 -7.29 13.29
CA LYS A 214 9.81 -8.43 13.78
C LYS A 214 8.68 -7.80 14.58
N LEU A 215 7.67 -7.29 13.88
CA LEU A 215 6.31 -7.22 14.33
C LEU A 215 6.16 -8.60 14.91
N THR A 216 5.96 -8.66 16.22
CA THR A 216 5.46 -9.89 16.82
C THR A 216 4.37 -10.34 15.86
N GLY A 217 4.54 -11.50 15.20
CA GLY A 217 3.60 -11.99 14.19
C GLY A 217 2.32 -12.41 14.91
N HIS A 218 1.73 -11.49 15.68
CA HIS A 218 0.69 -11.68 16.64
C HIS A 218 -0.35 -10.60 16.38
N VAL A 219 -1.47 -11.06 15.84
CA VAL A 219 -2.62 -10.22 15.52
C VAL A 219 -3.64 -10.35 16.65
N ARG A 220 -4.12 -9.22 17.15
CA ARG A 220 -5.18 -9.19 18.16
C ARG A 220 -6.52 -9.00 17.48
N ILE A 221 -7.43 -9.95 17.68
CA ILE A 221 -8.79 -9.94 17.17
C ILE A 221 -9.71 -9.51 18.31
N PHE A 222 -10.51 -8.48 18.07
CA PHE A 222 -11.53 -7.99 19.00
C PHE A 222 -12.89 -8.24 18.39
N VAL A 223 -13.76 -8.96 19.09
CA VAL A 223 -15.07 -9.37 18.55
C VAL A 223 -16.20 -8.64 19.27
N ALA A 224 -17.05 -7.94 18.52
CA ALA A 224 -18.30 -7.37 18.99
C ALA A 224 -19.45 -8.14 18.35
N ALA A 225 -20.04 -9.07 19.08
CA ALA A 225 -21.15 -9.91 18.60
C ALA A 225 -22.07 -10.28 19.76
N GLY A 226 -23.34 -10.54 19.43
CA GLY A 226 -24.31 -11.10 20.37
C GLY A 226 -23.96 -12.52 20.83
N THR A 227 -24.76 -13.04 21.75
CA THR A 227 -24.68 -14.44 22.21
C THR A 227 -26.04 -15.10 22.10
N GLU A 228 -26.07 -16.42 22.06
CA GLU A 228 -27.35 -17.16 22.04
C GLU A 228 -28.21 -16.88 23.29
N SER A 229 -27.57 -16.65 24.44
CA SER A 229 -28.21 -16.31 25.72
C SER A 229 -28.69 -14.86 25.81
N LYS A 230 -28.18 -13.97 24.95
CA LYS A 230 -28.53 -12.55 24.91
C LYS A 230 -28.41 -12.04 23.49
N LEU A 231 -29.48 -12.24 22.73
CA LEU A 231 -29.58 -11.79 21.35
C LEU A 231 -29.53 -10.26 21.25
N PRO A 232 -28.99 -9.71 20.15
CA PRO A 232 -29.06 -8.29 19.86
C PRO A 232 -30.50 -7.78 19.73
N VAL A 233 -30.71 -6.50 20.03
CA VAL A 233 -32.04 -5.88 19.97
C VAL A 233 -32.57 -5.88 18.52
N GLY A 234 -33.74 -6.49 18.33
CA GLY A 234 -34.42 -6.60 17.03
C GLY A 234 -33.96 -7.79 16.17
N ARG A 235 -33.09 -8.66 16.71
CA ARG A 235 -32.65 -9.89 16.06
C ARG A 235 -33.54 -11.07 16.45
N SER A 236 -34.07 -11.81 15.48
CA SER A 236 -34.92 -12.98 15.74
C SER A 236 -34.18 -14.31 15.56
N HIS A 237 -33.22 -14.36 14.64
CA HIS A 237 -32.48 -15.59 14.34
C HIS A 237 -31.32 -15.84 15.32
N THR A 238 -31.38 -16.97 16.03
CA THR A 238 -30.34 -17.45 16.97
C THR A 238 -29.20 -18.22 16.29
N THR A 239 -29.39 -18.67 15.06
CA THR A 239 -28.53 -19.62 14.35
C THR A 239 -27.10 -19.13 14.10
N TYR A 240 -26.85 -17.83 14.24
CA TYR A 240 -25.58 -17.16 13.98
C TYR A 240 -24.74 -16.92 15.26
N TYR A 241 -25.29 -17.20 16.44
CA TYR A 241 -24.65 -16.90 17.73
C TYR A 241 -24.43 -18.17 18.54
N GLY A 242 -23.28 -18.26 19.21
CA GLY A 242 -22.97 -19.31 20.17
C GLY A 242 -22.93 -18.81 21.62
N GLU A 243 -22.32 -19.62 22.49
CA GLU A 243 -22.20 -19.39 23.94
C GLU A 243 -21.49 -18.07 24.30
N GLY A 244 -20.62 -17.56 23.42
CA GLY A 244 -19.87 -16.32 23.63
C GLY A 244 -19.58 -15.56 22.33
N PRO A 245 -19.15 -14.28 22.41
CA PRO A 245 -18.94 -13.46 21.22
C PRO A 245 -17.91 -14.03 20.23
N CYS A 246 -16.89 -14.75 20.74
CA CYS A 246 -15.89 -15.41 19.88
C CYS A 246 -16.42 -16.66 19.16
N LYS A 247 -17.61 -17.15 19.52
CA LYS A 247 -18.32 -18.25 18.86
C LYS A 247 -19.42 -17.75 17.90
N TRP A 248 -19.25 -16.54 17.40
CA TRP A 248 -20.13 -15.92 16.40
C TRP A 248 -19.85 -16.50 14.99
N THR A 249 -20.92 -16.83 14.29
CA THR A 249 -20.91 -17.54 12.99
C THR A 249 -21.75 -16.77 11.97
N PRO A 250 -21.27 -15.61 11.47
CA PRO A 250 -22.03 -14.73 10.58
C PRO A 250 -22.48 -15.42 9.29
N TYR A 251 -21.70 -16.39 8.80
CA TYR A 251 -21.93 -17.08 7.53
C TYR A 251 -22.70 -18.40 7.66
N SER A 252 -23.37 -18.63 8.80
CA SER A 252 -24.13 -19.87 8.98
C SER A 252 -25.36 -19.98 8.07
N PRO A 253 -25.69 -21.20 7.58
CA PRO A 253 -24.91 -22.46 7.66
C PRO A 253 -23.77 -22.57 6.62
N PRO A 254 -22.62 -23.24 6.94
CA PRO A 254 -22.35 -24.05 8.15
C PRO A 254 -21.99 -23.22 9.40
N ARG A 255 -22.11 -23.84 10.59
CA ARG A 255 -21.75 -23.22 11.88
C ARG A 255 -20.24 -23.19 12.12
N ASP A 256 -19.53 -24.21 11.67
CA ASP A 256 -18.07 -24.27 11.77
C ASP A 256 -17.41 -24.08 10.40
N PRO A 257 -16.30 -23.33 10.33
CA PRO A 257 -15.64 -22.62 11.44
C PRO A 257 -16.37 -21.33 11.84
N THR A 258 -16.20 -20.89 13.09
CA THR A 258 -16.59 -19.54 13.53
C THR A 258 -15.79 -18.47 12.80
N VAL A 259 -16.25 -17.21 12.80
CA VAL A 259 -15.49 -16.13 12.13
C VAL A 259 -14.11 -15.92 12.74
N VAL A 260 -13.96 -16.17 14.03
CA VAL A 260 -12.68 -16.07 14.75
C VAL A 260 -11.75 -17.21 14.35
N GLU A 261 -12.25 -18.44 14.28
CA GLU A 261 -11.48 -19.60 13.83
C GLU A 261 -11.06 -19.46 12.37
N ARG A 262 -11.97 -18.98 11.50
CA ARG A 262 -11.65 -18.67 10.10
C ARG A 262 -10.58 -17.59 10.01
N ALA A 263 -10.72 -16.49 10.77
CA ALA A 263 -9.69 -15.46 10.82
C ALA A 263 -8.34 -16.01 11.30
N ALA A 264 -8.33 -16.83 12.35
CA ALA A 264 -7.11 -17.44 12.86
C ALA A 264 -6.44 -18.38 11.83
N GLN A 265 -7.23 -19.12 11.04
CA GLN A 265 -6.72 -19.96 9.95
C GLN A 265 -6.06 -19.13 8.86
N VAL A 266 -6.72 -18.08 8.37
CA VAL A 266 -6.17 -17.15 7.36
C VAL A 266 -4.85 -16.53 7.86
N LEU A 267 -4.85 -16.05 9.11
CA LEU A 267 -3.67 -15.44 9.71
C LEU A 267 -2.53 -16.45 9.90
N SER A 268 -2.83 -17.70 10.26
CA SER A 268 -1.83 -18.75 10.41
C SER A 268 -1.19 -19.13 9.07
N LEU A 269 -1.96 -19.15 7.97
CA LEU A 269 -1.43 -19.38 6.62
C LEU A 269 -0.43 -18.29 6.20
N GLU A 270 -0.67 -17.05 6.64
CA GLU A 270 0.21 -15.89 6.45
C GLU A 270 1.37 -15.83 7.48
N GLY A 271 1.55 -16.88 8.30
CA GLY A 271 2.64 -16.95 9.29
C GLY A 271 2.43 -16.10 10.54
N HIS A 272 1.18 -15.76 10.87
CA HIS A 272 0.81 -15.02 12.08
C HIS A 272 0.12 -15.92 13.11
N THR A 273 0.46 -15.71 14.37
CA THR A 273 -0.33 -16.11 15.54
C THR A 273 -1.47 -15.11 15.76
N ALA A 274 -2.59 -15.59 16.30
CA ALA A 274 -3.73 -14.74 16.62
C ALA A 274 -4.21 -14.98 18.06
N SER A 275 -4.64 -13.93 18.74
CA SER A 275 -5.46 -14.05 19.95
C SER A 275 -6.77 -13.32 19.73
N ALA A 276 -7.86 -13.86 20.28
CA ALA A 276 -9.19 -13.28 20.14
C ALA A 276 -9.80 -13.00 21.51
N GLU A 277 -10.45 -11.86 21.64
CA GLU A 277 -11.20 -11.49 22.84
C GLU A 277 -12.44 -10.67 22.48
N ALA A 278 -13.44 -10.66 23.36
CA ALA A 278 -14.62 -9.83 23.18
C ALA A 278 -14.30 -8.34 23.41
N VAL A 279 -14.94 -7.46 22.64
CA VAL A 279 -14.90 -6.02 22.87
C VAL A 279 -15.50 -5.71 24.25
N ASN A 280 -14.80 -4.87 25.01
CA ASN A 280 -15.25 -4.41 26.32
C ASN A 280 -14.86 -2.93 26.55
N ARG A 281 -15.14 -2.39 27.74
CA ARG A 281 -14.82 -0.99 28.10
C ARG A 281 -13.33 -0.63 28.01
N GLU A 282 -12.45 -1.63 28.07
CA GLU A 282 -10.99 -1.45 28.02
C GLU A 282 -10.43 -1.46 26.59
N LEU A 283 -11.28 -1.54 25.56
CA LEU A 283 -10.86 -1.63 24.16
C LEU A 283 -9.79 -0.59 23.80
N ASN A 284 -10.03 0.69 24.07
CA ASN A 284 -9.09 1.76 23.70
C ASN A 284 -7.72 1.61 24.39
N SER A 285 -7.71 1.26 25.68
CA SER A 285 -6.48 0.99 26.44
C SER A 285 -5.71 -0.21 25.87
N LYS A 286 -6.42 -1.25 25.41
CA LYS A 286 -5.83 -2.43 24.77
C LYS A 286 -5.29 -2.10 23.38
N LEU A 287 -5.99 -1.29 22.59
CA LEU A 287 -5.53 -0.82 21.27
C LEU A 287 -4.27 0.06 21.41
N GLU A 288 -4.25 1.00 22.34
CA GLU A 288 -3.04 1.80 22.61
C GLU A 288 -1.87 0.93 23.07
N ARG A 289 -2.12 -0.06 23.94
CA ARG A 289 -1.09 -1.02 24.32
C ARG A 289 -0.58 -1.80 23.12
N ALA A 290 -1.46 -2.26 22.23
CA ALA A 290 -1.09 -2.94 20.99
C ALA A 290 -0.25 -2.03 20.08
N ARG A 291 -0.58 -0.74 19.97
CA ARG A 291 0.21 0.26 19.25
C ARG A 291 1.62 0.41 19.81
N HIS A 292 1.77 0.45 21.13
CA HIS A 292 3.08 0.48 21.79
C HIS A 292 3.88 -0.81 21.59
N LEU A 293 3.19 -1.94 21.46
CA LEU A 293 3.79 -3.25 21.18
C LEU A 293 3.98 -3.51 19.68
N ASN A 294 3.64 -2.56 18.81
CA ASN A 294 3.67 -2.72 17.36
C ASN A 294 2.87 -3.96 16.88
N GLN A 295 1.72 -4.22 17.52
CA GLN A 295 0.80 -5.30 17.19
C GLN A 295 -0.32 -4.80 16.27
N VAL A 296 -0.74 -5.65 15.35
CA VAL A 296 -1.92 -5.40 14.50
C VAL A 296 -3.18 -5.69 15.28
N CYS A 297 -4.20 -4.86 15.11
CA CYS A 297 -5.53 -5.09 15.67
C CYS A 297 -6.57 -5.21 14.56
N VAL A 298 -7.45 -6.21 14.69
CA VAL A 298 -8.61 -6.41 13.82
C VAL A 298 -9.85 -6.42 14.70
N LEU A 299 -10.83 -5.58 14.38
CA LEU A 299 -12.16 -5.64 14.95
C LEU A 299 -13.08 -6.42 14.00
N LEU A 300 -13.67 -7.49 14.51
CA LEU A 300 -14.75 -8.21 13.85
C LEU A 300 -16.06 -7.78 14.52
N VAL A 301 -16.92 -7.10 13.77
CA VAL A 301 -18.10 -6.45 14.33
C VAL A 301 -19.34 -6.99 13.65
N ASP A 302 -20.25 -7.55 14.45
CA ASP A 302 -21.61 -7.83 14.01
C ASP A 302 -22.35 -6.51 13.84
N ALA A 303 -23.02 -6.29 12.70
CA ALA A 303 -23.80 -5.08 12.46
C ALA A 303 -24.84 -4.84 13.57
N TRP A 304 -25.43 -5.90 14.12
CA TRP A 304 -26.40 -5.83 15.21
C TRP A 304 -25.79 -5.38 16.55
N SER A 305 -24.50 -5.63 16.75
CA SER A 305 -23.78 -5.18 17.95
C SER A 305 -23.69 -3.65 18.05
N ALA A 306 -23.83 -2.92 16.93
CA ALA A 306 -23.84 -1.46 16.91
C ALA A 306 -25.04 -0.83 17.67
N ARG A 307 -26.11 -1.62 17.84
CA ARG A 307 -27.31 -1.24 18.63
C ARG A 307 -27.22 -1.67 20.09
N ASP A 308 -26.26 -2.51 20.46
CA ASP A 308 -26.09 -2.97 21.85
C ASP A 308 -25.26 -1.95 22.65
N GLU A 309 -25.83 -1.50 23.77
CA GLU A 309 -25.18 -0.55 24.69
C GLU A 309 -23.82 -1.03 25.19
N ARG A 310 -23.61 -2.35 25.29
CA ARG A 310 -22.33 -2.95 25.71
C ARG A 310 -21.18 -2.59 24.77
N TYR A 311 -21.44 -2.49 23.47
CA TYR A 311 -20.42 -2.28 22.44
C TYR A 311 -20.41 -0.85 21.90
N ARG A 312 -21.56 -0.15 21.91
CA ARG A 312 -21.70 1.20 21.35
C ARG A 312 -20.67 2.19 21.91
N GLY A 313 -20.52 2.26 23.23
CA GLY A 313 -19.58 3.18 23.88
C GLY A 313 -18.12 2.95 23.46
N PRO A 314 -17.57 1.72 23.65
CA PRO A 314 -16.22 1.38 23.22
C PRO A 314 -15.93 1.65 21.74
N LEU A 315 -16.87 1.29 20.84
CA LEU A 315 -16.69 1.44 19.40
C LEU A 315 -16.72 2.91 18.93
N VAL A 316 -17.64 3.74 19.48
CA VAL A 316 -17.66 5.19 19.23
C VAL A 316 -16.37 5.84 19.72
N SER A 317 -15.90 5.45 20.90
CA SER A 317 -14.64 5.97 21.45
C SER A 317 -13.45 5.59 20.56
N TYR A 318 -13.43 4.34 20.06
CA TYR A 318 -12.42 3.89 19.11
C TYR A 318 -12.41 4.75 17.84
N ASP A 319 -13.56 4.96 17.20
CA ASP A 319 -13.65 5.72 15.95
C ASP A 319 -13.14 7.17 16.12
N LYS A 320 -13.42 7.78 17.28
CA LYS A 320 -12.91 9.12 17.66
C LYS A 320 -11.40 9.19 17.84
N THR A 321 -10.74 8.12 18.28
CA THR A 321 -9.29 8.11 18.49
C THR A 321 -8.48 7.98 17.20
N HIS A 322 -9.13 7.63 16.08
CA HIS A 322 -8.51 7.44 14.76
C HIS A 322 -7.25 6.56 14.82
N HIS A 323 -7.39 5.39 15.44
CA HIS A 323 -6.27 4.48 15.65
C HIS A 323 -5.69 3.99 14.31
N PRO A 324 -4.43 4.31 13.98
CA PRO A 324 -3.93 4.14 12.62
C PRO A 324 -3.66 2.67 12.23
N THR A 325 -3.56 1.77 13.20
CA THR A 325 -3.09 0.38 13.01
C THR A 325 -4.15 -0.66 13.35
N THR A 326 -5.41 -0.24 13.31
CA THR A 326 -6.57 -1.10 13.55
C THR A 326 -7.41 -1.16 12.30
N ALA A 327 -7.81 -2.37 11.91
CA ALA A 327 -8.81 -2.58 10.86
C ALA A 327 -10.14 -3.04 11.47
N VAL A 328 -11.24 -2.77 10.77
CA VAL A 328 -12.59 -3.18 11.14
C VAL A 328 -13.22 -3.90 9.96
N LEU A 329 -13.73 -5.10 10.20
CA LEU A 329 -14.55 -5.84 9.25
C LEU A 329 -15.93 -6.03 9.87
N VAL A 330 -16.97 -5.83 9.07
CA VAL A 330 -18.37 -6.08 9.43
C VAL A 330 -18.91 -7.25 8.59
N PRO A 331 -18.63 -8.51 8.98
CA PRO A 331 -19.17 -9.71 8.35
C PRO A 331 -20.70 -9.67 8.23
N CYS A 332 -21.20 -9.98 7.04
CA CYS A 332 -22.62 -10.12 6.76
C CYS A 332 -22.83 -11.24 5.75
N ASN A 333 -23.76 -12.16 6.02
CA ASN A 333 -24.15 -13.19 5.06
C ASN A 333 -25.19 -12.63 4.11
N GLU A 334 -24.99 -12.78 2.81
CA GLU A 334 -25.96 -12.36 1.78
C GLU A 334 -27.33 -13.04 1.94
N ASN A 335 -27.37 -14.25 2.49
CA ASN A 335 -28.60 -15.00 2.71
C ASN A 335 -29.33 -14.62 4.01
N ASP A 336 -28.74 -13.75 4.84
CA ASP A 336 -29.36 -13.26 6.07
C ASP A 336 -30.24 -12.04 5.80
N MET A 337 -31.53 -12.30 5.55
CA MET A 337 -32.55 -11.28 5.29
C MET A 337 -32.76 -10.29 6.44
N GLU A 338 -32.26 -10.55 7.64
CA GLU A 338 -32.35 -9.59 8.74
C GLU A 338 -31.13 -8.63 8.71
N SER A 339 -29.95 -9.10 8.32
CA SER A 339 -28.69 -8.32 8.28
C SER A 339 -28.37 -7.69 6.93
N GLY A 340 -29.12 -8.03 5.88
CA GLY A 340 -28.92 -7.55 4.52
C GLY A 340 -28.87 -6.03 4.38
N THR A 341 -28.30 -5.55 3.28
CA THR A 341 -28.15 -4.11 2.97
C THR A 341 -29.47 -3.36 2.86
N HIS A 342 -30.58 -4.06 2.63
CA HIS A 342 -31.93 -3.50 2.61
C HIS A 342 -32.41 -3.04 4.01
N ASN A 343 -31.79 -3.51 5.10
CA ASN A 343 -32.10 -3.06 6.46
C ASN A 343 -31.37 -1.74 6.77
N ALA A 344 -31.87 -0.64 6.19
CA ALA A 344 -31.26 0.68 6.30
C ALA A 344 -31.02 1.12 7.75
N ALA A 345 -31.98 0.85 8.64
CA ALA A 345 -31.88 1.21 10.05
C ALA A 345 -30.72 0.47 10.76
N LEU A 346 -30.34 -0.73 10.33
CA LEU A 346 -29.23 -1.49 10.92
C LEU A 346 -27.90 -0.85 10.52
N TRP A 347 -27.73 -0.57 9.24
CA TRP A 347 -26.52 0.03 8.69
C TRP A 347 -26.36 1.50 9.10
N ASP A 348 -27.45 2.22 9.33
CA ASP A 348 -27.43 3.54 9.97
C ASP A 348 -26.86 3.46 11.39
N ALA A 349 -27.20 2.43 12.17
CA ALA A 349 -26.63 2.24 13.50
C ALA A 349 -25.11 1.96 13.45
N VAL A 350 -24.64 1.19 12.46
CA VAL A 350 -23.21 0.96 12.23
C VAL A 350 -22.51 2.28 11.85
N ARG A 351 -23.10 3.07 10.95
CA ARG A 351 -22.61 4.40 10.58
C ARG A 351 -22.48 5.32 11.79
N ASP A 352 -23.46 5.32 12.68
CA ASP A 352 -23.48 6.17 13.88
C ASP A 352 -22.38 5.80 14.88
N VAL A 353 -21.98 4.53 14.90
CA VAL A 353 -20.89 4.04 15.76
C VAL A 353 -19.52 4.31 15.14
N PHE A 354 -19.42 4.31 13.82
CA PHE A 354 -18.18 4.53 13.06
C PHE A 354 -18.23 5.74 12.13
N PRO A 355 -18.63 6.95 12.57
CA PRO A 355 -18.86 8.07 11.65
C PRO A 355 -17.62 8.44 10.81
N ARG A 356 -16.41 8.33 11.36
CA ARG A 356 -15.17 8.66 10.64
C ARG A 356 -14.71 7.52 9.74
N ASN A 357 -14.72 6.29 10.22
CA ASN A 357 -14.34 5.15 9.38
C ASN A 357 -15.39 4.88 8.27
N TRP A 358 -16.65 5.20 8.51
CA TRP A 358 -17.73 5.07 7.51
C TRP A 358 -17.53 5.99 6.30
N LEU A 359 -16.91 7.15 6.48
CA LEU A 359 -16.51 8.05 5.38
C LEU A 359 -15.46 7.42 4.46
N ARG A 360 -14.71 6.43 4.95
CA ARG A 360 -13.67 5.68 4.22
C ARG A 360 -14.08 4.22 4.01
N ARG A 361 -15.37 3.90 4.13
CA ARG A 361 -15.83 2.52 4.01
C ARG A 361 -15.50 1.96 2.63
N ASN A 362 -14.98 0.74 2.62
CA ASN A 362 -14.59 0.02 1.40
C ASN A 362 -13.62 0.85 0.53
N ASP A 363 -12.87 1.81 1.10
CA ASP A 363 -11.93 2.64 0.35
C ASP A 363 -10.74 1.77 -0.08
N PRO A 364 -10.54 1.52 -1.39
CA PRO A 364 -9.42 0.72 -1.87
C PRO A 364 -8.05 1.36 -1.54
N ARG A 365 -8.02 2.65 -1.19
CA ARG A 365 -6.82 3.40 -0.82
C ARG A 365 -6.51 3.37 0.67
N ASP A 366 -7.52 3.10 1.49
CA ASP A 366 -7.44 3.00 2.95
C ASP A 366 -8.21 1.74 3.40
N PRO A 367 -7.77 0.53 3.01
CA PRO A 367 -8.49 -0.71 3.26
C PRO A 367 -8.33 -1.14 4.71
N VAL A 368 -9.02 -0.44 5.61
CA VAL A 368 -9.05 -0.73 7.04
C VAL A 368 -10.47 -0.71 7.61
N PHE A 369 -11.49 -0.47 6.79
CA PHE A 369 -12.88 -0.53 7.19
C PHE A 369 -13.74 -1.12 6.08
N TRP A 370 -14.31 -2.30 6.31
CA TRP A 370 -15.23 -2.95 5.37
C TRP A 370 -16.58 -3.25 5.99
N ALA A 371 -17.63 -2.86 5.27
CA ALA A 371 -19.01 -3.00 5.70
C ALA A 371 -19.95 -2.89 4.49
N PRO A 372 -20.76 -3.93 4.18
CA PRO A 372 -20.67 -5.33 4.65
C PRO A 372 -19.46 -6.10 4.10
N VAL A 373 -19.19 -7.29 4.66
CA VAL A 373 -18.19 -8.27 4.16
C VAL A 373 -18.84 -9.63 3.96
N ASP A 374 -18.94 -10.09 2.71
CA ASP A 374 -19.48 -11.42 2.37
C ASP A 374 -18.49 -12.56 2.71
N GLN A 375 -19.02 -13.78 2.78
CA GLN A 375 -18.26 -15.00 3.01
C GLN A 375 -17.12 -15.20 2.01
N HIS A 376 -17.31 -14.88 0.72
CA HIS A 376 -16.31 -15.10 -0.32
C HIS A 376 -15.17 -14.07 -0.27
N GLU A 377 -15.43 -12.89 0.29
CA GLU A 377 -14.47 -11.78 0.34
C GLU A 377 -13.68 -11.73 1.65
N PHE A 378 -14.18 -12.39 2.70
CA PHE A 378 -13.65 -12.28 4.07
C PHE A 378 -12.14 -12.52 4.17
N ASP A 379 -11.65 -13.62 3.58
CA ASP A 379 -10.24 -14.03 3.72
C ASP A 379 -9.31 -13.01 3.06
N GLU A 380 -9.68 -12.55 1.85
CA GLU A 380 -8.93 -11.55 1.10
C GLU A 380 -8.93 -10.20 1.81
N MET A 381 -10.09 -9.74 2.29
CA MET A 381 -10.21 -8.48 3.01
C MET A 381 -9.40 -8.50 4.31
N LEU A 382 -9.43 -9.62 5.05
CA LEU A 382 -8.65 -9.78 6.28
C LEU A 382 -7.14 -9.75 5.99
N ALA A 383 -6.67 -10.48 4.98
CA ALA A 383 -5.25 -10.48 4.60
C ALA A 383 -4.79 -9.08 4.17
N ARG A 384 -5.59 -8.38 3.35
CA ARG A 384 -5.32 -6.99 2.95
C ARG A 384 -5.30 -6.04 4.16
N ALA A 385 -6.24 -6.19 5.08
CA ALA A 385 -6.33 -5.39 6.31
C ALA A 385 -5.05 -5.49 7.15
N VAL A 386 -4.59 -6.72 7.35
CA VAL A 386 -3.39 -6.99 8.13
C VAL A 386 -2.16 -6.47 7.41
N ALA A 387 -2.00 -6.72 6.11
CA ALA A 387 -0.87 -6.20 5.35
C ALA A 387 -0.78 -4.65 5.40
N VAL A 388 -1.91 -3.95 5.23
CA VAL A 388 -1.95 -2.49 5.30
C VAL A 388 -1.64 -1.96 6.70
N THR A 389 -2.19 -2.57 7.74
CA THR A 389 -1.93 -2.15 9.13
C THR A 389 -0.49 -2.46 9.57
N GLN A 390 0.09 -3.59 9.15
CA GLN A 390 1.51 -3.90 9.35
C GLN A 390 2.41 -2.88 8.68
N ASN A 391 2.11 -2.51 7.43
CA ASN A 391 2.84 -1.49 6.70
C ASN A 391 2.77 -0.12 7.41
N ARG A 392 1.63 0.23 8.03
CA ARG A 392 1.54 1.44 8.86
C ARG A 392 2.43 1.36 10.08
N ILE A 393 2.40 0.24 10.80
CA ILE A 393 3.27 0.03 11.98
C ILE A 393 4.75 0.07 11.57
N ALA A 394 5.12 -0.51 10.44
CA ALA A 394 6.48 -0.45 9.91
C ALA A 394 6.91 1.01 9.68
N VAL A 395 6.02 1.84 9.13
CA VAL A 395 6.28 3.25 8.81
C VAL A 395 6.25 4.19 10.03
N SER A 396 5.39 3.95 11.03
CA SER A 396 5.14 4.89 12.15
C SER A 396 5.30 4.33 13.56
N GLY A 397 5.62 3.03 13.71
CA GLY A 397 5.71 2.35 15.01
C GLY A 397 6.82 2.87 15.93
N HIS A 398 6.70 2.60 17.23
CA HIS A 398 7.65 3.06 18.24
C HIS A 398 8.96 2.25 18.21
N VAL A 399 10.09 2.91 18.42
CA VAL A 399 11.40 2.26 18.56
C VAL A 399 11.47 1.63 19.96
N ARG A 400 11.29 0.32 20.06
CA ARG A 400 11.73 -0.43 21.24
C ARG A 400 13.22 -0.72 21.06
N ARG A 401 14.08 0.02 21.78
CA ARG A 401 15.39 -0.51 22.12
C ARG A 401 15.13 -1.66 23.09
N LEU A 402 15.58 -2.86 22.75
CA LEU A 402 15.73 -3.90 23.76
C LEU A 402 16.61 -3.32 24.88
N PRO A 403 16.31 -3.58 26.16
CA PRO A 403 17.24 -3.27 27.23
C PRO A 403 18.61 -3.86 26.85
N PRO A 404 19.73 -3.16 27.10
CA PRO A 404 21.04 -3.79 26.96
C PRO A 404 21.00 -5.10 27.75
N GLY A 405 21.30 -6.21 27.07
CA GLY A 405 21.42 -7.50 27.74
C GLY A 405 22.40 -7.37 28.91
N ALA A 406 22.15 -8.12 29.98
CA ALA A 406 23.04 -8.12 31.13
C ALA A 406 24.50 -8.29 30.66
N PRO A 407 25.45 -7.49 31.18
CA PRO A 407 26.84 -7.60 30.78
C PRO A 407 27.31 -9.05 30.97
N PRO A 408 28.12 -9.59 30.04
CA PRO A 408 28.65 -10.93 30.19
C PRO A 408 29.36 -11.04 31.54
N GLY A 409 29.01 -12.07 32.31
CA GLY A 409 29.62 -12.34 33.62
C GLY A 409 31.13 -12.43 33.47
N ALA A 410 31.85 -11.88 34.47
CA ALA A 410 33.30 -11.88 34.47
C ALA A 410 33.83 -13.31 34.29
N MET A 411 34.69 -13.50 33.28
CA MET A 411 35.37 -14.77 33.07
C MET A 411 36.18 -15.12 34.34
N PRO A 412 36.08 -16.37 34.84
CA PRO A 412 36.92 -16.81 35.95
C PRO A 412 38.38 -16.72 35.52
N ARG A 413 39.17 -16.00 36.32
CA ARG A 413 40.63 -15.94 36.16
C ARG A 413 41.18 -17.33 36.46
N LEU A 414 41.82 -17.95 35.47
CA LEU A 414 42.75 -19.06 35.64
C LEU A 414 44.18 -18.53 35.55
#